data_AF-A0A0S8DJN5-F1
#
_entry.id   AF-A0A0S8DJN5-F1
#
_cell.length_a   1.000
_cell.length_b   1.000
_cell.length_c   1.000
_cell.angle_alpha   90.00
_cell.angle_beta   90.00
_cell.angle_gamma   90.00
#
_symmetry.space_group_name_H-M   'P 1'
#
loop_
_entity.id
_entity.type
_entity.pdbx_description
1 polymer ?
#
loop_
_entity_poly.entity_id
_entity_poly.type
_entity_poly.pdbx_seq_one_letter_code
_entity_poly.pdbx_strand_id
1 'polypeptide(L)'
;MNKQRLILATIFLQFALSSTSTGRGANADKLMKLTDWERGVKVESRTDKALFAYFWFYEWHLFDAVAKGEHTQGSHKWKWTVNADGTLAQMDSEWLKMKVKATEDGAAMTLEITNTTDHDWPEIAAMIPCFNPGNHAKPQEQNRIFLDEDHEHTYFLAVDGLDLIKGQFPREIHFNHKYRPAIMAWQKERKDGKFVFSEKWPTSSRDAYAGLLVRESEDRKWTMGIAWESFISAQGHNPWKCMHLSVRVGPLKKGRTKTIHGRIYLLKGSKEDCLREFRKDFAE
;
A
#
# COMPACT_ATOMS: atom_id res chain seq x y z
N MET A 1 18.42 -80.54 7.26
CA MET A 1 19.22 -79.77 6.28
C MET A 1 19.23 -78.31 6.69
N ASN A 2 20.42 -77.80 6.96
CA ASN A 2 20.74 -76.45 7.41
C ASN A 2 20.25 -75.35 6.48
N LYS A 3 19.81 -74.22 7.05
CA LYS A 3 20.12 -72.87 6.55
C LYS A 3 19.97 -71.84 7.68
N GLN A 4 21.10 -71.54 8.31
CA GLN A 4 21.33 -70.37 9.14
C GLN A 4 21.05 -69.09 8.32
N ARG A 5 20.24 -68.18 8.86
CA ARG A 5 20.15 -66.80 8.38
C ARG A 5 20.75 -65.89 9.43
N LEU A 6 21.87 -65.29 9.06
CA LEU A 6 22.60 -64.26 9.78
C LEU A 6 21.81 -62.95 9.70
N ILE A 7 21.42 -62.37 10.83
CA ILE A 7 20.82 -61.03 10.90
C ILE A 7 21.94 -60.08 11.35
N LEU A 8 22.42 -59.23 10.44
CA LEU A 8 23.26 -58.08 10.78
C LEU A 8 22.35 -56.97 11.32
N ALA A 9 22.57 -56.57 12.57
CA ALA A 9 21.99 -55.38 13.16
C ALA A 9 22.87 -54.17 12.82
N THR A 10 22.40 -53.31 11.90
CA THR A 10 23.04 -52.04 11.58
C THR A 10 22.57 -50.98 12.58
N ILE A 11 23.42 -50.61 13.53
CA ILE A 11 23.21 -49.48 14.44
C ILE A 11 23.53 -48.20 13.67
N PHE A 12 22.50 -47.44 13.28
CA PHE A 12 22.67 -46.07 12.79
C PHE A 12 22.75 -45.11 13.98
N LEU A 13 23.95 -44.63 14.27
CA LEU A 13 24.17 -43.54 15.22
C LEU A 13 23.79 -42.22 14.52
N GLN A 14 22.59 -41.70 14.78
CA GLN A 14 22.19 -40.36 14.36
C GLN A 14 22.90 -39.32 15.23
N PHE A 15 23.97 -38.72 14.70
CA PHE A 15 24.52 -37.48 15.24
C PHE A 15 23.52 -36.35 14.98
N ALA A 16 22.87 -35.88 16.04
CA ALA A 16 22.11 -34.64 16.04
C ALA A 16 23.09 -33.47 15.85
N LEU A 17 23.19 -32.97 14.62
CA LEU A 17 23.80 -31.67 14.33
C LEU A 17 22.84 -30.60 14.84
N SER A 18 23.04 -30.16 16.08
CA SER A 18 22.48 -28.93 16.63
C SER A 18 23.05 -27.74 15.87
N SER A 19 22.44 -27.44 14.72
CA SER A 19 22.65 -26.20 13.97
C SER A 19 22.20 -25.03 14.83
N THR A 20 23.16 -24.33 15.43
CA THR A 20 22.92 -23.10 16.17
C THR A 20 22.40 -22.02 15.22
N SER A 21 21.12 -21.68 15.37
CA SER A 21 20.39 -20.65 14.60
C SER A 21 20.76 -19.22 15.01
N THR A 22 22.03 -18.95 15.33
CA THR A 22 22.48 -17.64 15.87
C THR A 22 22.66 -16.56 14.80
N GLY A 23 22.55 -16.89 13.50
CA GLY A 23 22.75 -15.93 12.40
C GLY A 23 21.51 -15.17 11.91
N ARG A 24 20.28 -15.56 12.30
CA ARG A 24 19.05 -14.89 11.80
C ARG A 24 18.62 -13.66 12.60
N GLY A 25 19.15 -13.45 13.81
CA GLY A 25 18.72 -12.35 14.69
C GLY A 25 19.28 -10.97 14.32
N ALA A 26 20.55 -10.88 13.92
CA ALA A 26 21.27 -9.61 13.85
C ALA A 26 20.78 -8.62 12.76
N ASN A 27 19.96 -9.09 11.80
CA ASN A 27 19.44 -8.22 10.73
C ASN A 27 17.98 -7.77 10.95
N ALA A 28 17.24 -8.42 11.86
CA ALA A 28 15.85 -8.07 12.14
C ALA A 28 15.73 -6.70 12.84
N ASP A 29 16.74 -6.32 13.63
CA ASP A 29 16.76 -5.05 14.36
C ASP A 29 16.92 -3.81 13.45
N LYS A 30 17.40 -4.01 12.22
CA LYS A 30 17.50 -2.94 11.22
C LYS A 30 16.21 -2.74 10.43
N LEU A 31 15.34 -3.75 10.38
CA LEU A 31 14.08 -3.68 9.65
C LEU A 31 13.05 -2.88 10.45
N MET A 32 12.12 -2.25 9.74
CA MET A 32 10.89 -1.76 10.32
C MET A 32 10.15 -2.89 11.07
N LYS A 33 9.31 -2.49 12.01
CA LYS A 33 8.39 -3.37 12.71
C LYS A 33 6.99 -3.18 12.15
N LEU A 34 6.33 -4.29 11.89
CA LEU A 34 4.92 -4.36 11.57
C LEU A 34 4.17 -4.74 12.84
N THR A 35 3.08 -4.05 13.13
CA THR A 35 2.15 -4.42 14.19
C THR A 35 0.72 -4.41 13.67
N ASP A 36 -0.10 -5.32 14.20
CA ASP A 36 -1.52 -5.36 13.88
C ASP A 36 -2.20 -4.09 14.38
N TRP A 37 -3.10 -3.55 13.57
CA TRP A 37 -3.90 -2.39 13.91
C TRP A 37 -5.33 -2.65 13.46
N GLU A 38 -6.31 -2.09 14.17
CA GLU A 38 -7.74 -2.46 14.07
C GLU A 38 -8.28 -2.59 12.63
N ARG A 39 -7.76 -1.82 11.68
CA ARG A 39 -8.17 -1.84 10.27
C ARG A 39 -7.09 -2.35 9.31
N GLY A 40 -5.88 -2.60 9.77
CA GLY A 40 -4.72 -2.80 8.90
C GLY A 40 -3.43 -3.09 9.64
N VAL A 41 -2.34 -2.49 9.17
CA VAL A 41 -1.01 -2.67 9.74
C VAL A 41 -0.41 -1.31 10.06
N LYS A 42 0.27 -1.23 11.20
CA LYS A 42 1.17 -0.14 11.52
C LYS A 42 2.58 -0.53 11.06
N VAL A 43 3.21 0.35 10.30
CA VAL A 43 4.64 0.26 9.94
C VAL A 43 5.37 1.26 10.82
N GLU A 44 6.34 0.82 11.62
CA GLU A 44 7.05 1.67 12.57
C GLU A 44 8.54 1.35 12.67
N SER A 45 9.36 2.35 12.91
CA SER A 45 10.77 2.15 13.23
C SER A 45 10.93 1.48 14.58
N ARG A 46 11.91 0.57 14.67
CA ARG A 46 12.30 -0.06 15.94
C ARG A 46 13.08 0.90 16.86
N THR A 47 13.76 1.87 16.27
CA THR A 47 14.69 2.77 16.98
C THR A 47 14.14 4.17 17.15
N ASP A 48 13.22 4.62 16.28
CA ASP A 48 12.62 5.94 16.34
C ASP A 48 11.10 5.87 16.48
N LYS A 49 10.59 6.17 17.68
CA LYS A 49 9.16 6.13 17.98
C LYS A 49 8.34 7.19 17.23
N ALA A 50 8.97 8.21 16.66
CA ALA A 50 8.29 9.22 15.87
C ALA A 50 8.10 8.78 14.40
N LEU A 51 8.74 7.69 13.97
CA LEU A 51 8.65 7.22 12.58
C LEU A 51 7.69 6.04 12.46
N PHE A 52 6.40 6.35 12.29
CA PHE A 52 5.38 5.35 12.01
C PHE A 52 4.26 5.88 11.12
N ALA A 53 3.58 4.96 10.44
CA ALA A 53 2.36 5.24 9.69
C ALA A 53 1.45 4.00 9.67
N TYR A 54 0.18 4.20 9.34
CA TYR A 54 -0.80 3.12 9.23
C TYR A 54 -1.21 2.91 7.79
N PHE A 55 -1.36 1.65 7.42
CA PHE A 55 -1.85 1.23 6.12
C PHE A 55 -3.02 0.27 6.29
N TRP A 56 -4.12 0.53 5.59
CA TRP A 56 -5.16 -0.46 5.36
C TRP A 56 -5.61 -0.47 3.91
N PHE A 57 -6.13 -1.62 3.47
CA PHE A 57 -6.48 -1.84 2.09
C PHE A 57 -8.01 -1.94 1.89
N TYR A 58 -8.49 -1.51 0.72
CA TYR A 58 -9.87 -1.59 0.25
C TYR A 58 -10.90 -0.72 1.01
N GLU A 59 -10.62 0.57 1.15
CA GLU A 59 -11.61 1.52 1.70
C GLU A 59 -12.73 1.84 0.70
N TRP A 60 -12.35 2.04 -0.56
CA TRP A 60 -13.25 2.35 -1.67
C TRP A 60 -12.78 1.63 -2.92
N HIS A 61 -13.64 1.57 -3.93
CA HIS A 61 -13.24 1.20 -5.28
C HIS A 61 -13.83 2.14 -6.31
N LEU A 62 -13.15 2.22 -7.46
CA LEU A 62 -13.49 3.09 -8.56
C LEU A 62 -13.74 2.28 -9.82
N PHE A 63 -14.68 2.76 -10.64
CA PHE A 63 -14.94 2.31 -12.00
C PHE A 63 -15.15 0.80 -12.13
N ASP A 64 -16.26 0.30 -11.58
CA ASP A 64 -16.71 -1.09 -11.66
C ASP A 64 -15.75 -2.13 -11.05
N ALA A 65 -14.77 -1.74 -10.24
CA ALA A 65 -13.94 -2.69 -9.50
C ALA A 65 -14.78 -3.38 -8.41
N VAL A 66 -14.97 -4.70 -8.45
CA VAL A 66 -15.76 -5.50 -7.48
C VAL A 66 -17.26 -5.26 -7.55
N ALA A 67 -17.74 -4.02 -7.35
CA ALA A 67 -19.14 -3.66 -7.57
C ALA A 67 -19.24 -2.66 -8.71
N LYS A 68 -20.34 -2.74 -9.46
CA LYS A 68 -20.64 -1.76 -10.51
C LYS A 68 -20.84 -0.38 -9.87
N GLY A 69 -20.18 0.61 -10.44
CA GLY A 69 -20.29 2.01 -10.08
C GLY A 69 -19.00 2.79 -10.23
N GLU A 70 -19.11 4.10 -10.37
CA GLU A 70 -17.95 5.01 -10.44
C GLU A 70 -17.17 5.04 -9.12
N HIS A 71 -17.87 4.93 -7.99
CA HIS A 71 -17.30 5.06 -6.67
C HIS A 71 -18.20 4.40 -5.62
N THR A 72 -17.80 3.24 -5.11
CA THR A 72 -18.57 2.55 -4.06
C THR A 72 -17.68 2.09 -2.91
N GLN A 73 -18.30 1.83 -1.75
CA GLN A 73 -17.59 1.48 -0.53
C GLN A 73 -16.95 0.10 -0.64
N GLY A 74 -15.71 -0.01 -0.16
CA GLY A 74 -15.05 -1.28 0.07
C GLY A 74 -15.35 -1.84 1.45
N SER A 75 -14.45 -2.67 1.94
CA SER A 75 -14.46 -3.23 3.29
C SER A 75 -13.11 -3.00 3.93
N HIS A 76 -13.09 -2.54 5.17
CA HIS A 76 -11.90 -2.49 6.02
C HIS A 76 -11.86 -3.64 7.04
N LYS A 77 -12.85 -4.54 7.00
CA LYS A 77 -13.00 -5.65 7.95
C LYS A 77 -12.19 -6.86 7.50
N TRP A 78 -10.89 -6.67 7.42
CA TRP A 78 -9.96 -7.71 7.01
C TRP A 78 -9.20 -8.24 8.22
N LYS A 79 -9.03 -9.56 8.28
CA LYS A 79 -8.16 -10.17 9.29
C LYS A 79 -6.71 -10.07 8.82
N TRP A 80 -5.92 -9.34 9.58
CA TRP A 80 -4.47 -9.31 9.42
C TRP A 80 -3.81 -10.30 10.36
N THR A 81 -2.71 -10.87 9.91
CA THR A 81 -1.82 -11.71 10.72
C THR A 81 -0.42 -11.13 10.61
N VAL A 82 0.21 -10.88 11.76
CA VAL A 82 1.59 -10.41 11.84
C VAL A 82 2.43 -11.49 12.50
N ASN A 83 3.55 -11.85 11.90
CA ASN A 83 4.43 -12.86 12.47
C ASN A 83 5.12 -12.35 13.75
N ALA A 84 5.63 -13.28 14.57
CA ALA A 84 6.14 -12.96 15.91
C ALA A 84 7.28 -11.93 15.92
N ASP A 85 8.11 -11.88 14.88
CA ASP A 85 9.20 -10.91 14.76
C ASP A 85 8.76 -9.55 14.19
N GLY A 86 7.52 -9.43 13.69
CA GLY A 86 6.98 -8.21 13.09
C GLY A 86 7.60 -7.85 11.75
N THR A 87 8.14 -8.80 10.99
CA THR A 87 8.73 -8.56 9.66
C THR A 87 7.79 -8.87 8.50
N LEU A 88 6.68 -9.56 8.76
CA LEU A 88 5.69 -9.94 7.77
C LEU A 88 4.27 -9.77 8.32
N ALA A 89 3.46 -9.00 7.61
CA ALA A 89 2.02 -8.94 7.81
C ALA A 89 1.28 -9.43 6.56
N GLN A 90 0.20 -10.18 6.78
CA GLN A 90 -0.59 -10.77 5.69
C GLN A 90 -2.08 -10.62 5.97
N MET A 91 -2.80 -10.25 4.91
CA MET A 91 -4.25 -10.34 4.79
C MET A 91 -4.55 -11.39 3.74
N ASP A 92 -5.38 -12.38 4.07
CA ASP A 92 -5.72 -13.47 3.16
C ASP A 92 -7.24 -13.64 3.08
N SER A 93 -7.74 -13.71 1.85
CA SER A 93 -9.12 -14.01 1.51
C SER A 93 -9.15 -14.76 0.17
N GLU A 94 -10.31 -15.29 -0.20
CA GLU A 94 -10.46 -16.10 -1.42
C GLU A 94 -10.07 -15.36 -2.70
N TRP A 95 -10.22 -14.03 -2.74
CA TRP A 95 -10.04 -13.24 -3.96
C TRP A 95 -9.09 -12.06 -3.80
N LEU A 96 -8.71 -11.71 -2.57
CA LEU A 96 -7.87 -10.57 -2.27
C LEU A 96 -6.84 -10.94 -1.21
N LYS A 97 -5.56 -10.90 -1.57
CA LYS A 97 -4.45 -11.17 -0.66
C LYS A 97 -3.47 -10.01 -0.67
N MET A 98 -3.06 -9.57 0.51
CA MET A 98 -2.04 -8.54 0.66
C MET A 98 -0.92 -9.09 1.53
N LYS A 99 0.32 -8.90 1.06
CA LYS A 99 1.53 -9.18 1.80
C LYS A 99 2.30 -7.89 2.01
N VAL A 100 2.64 -7.58 3.26
CA VAL A 100 3.47 -6.43 3.65
C VAL A 100 4.71 -6.98 4.34
N LYS A 101 5.88 -6.75 3.76
CA LYS A 101 7.17 -7.22 4.28
C LYS A 101 8.01 -6.03 4.71
N ALA A 102 8.46 -6.01 5.96
CA ALA A 102 9.32 -4.95 6.46
C ALA A 102 10.63 -4.85 5.67
N THR A 103 11.09 -3.63 5.46
CA THR A 103 12.42 -3.28 4.96
C THR A 103 13.10 -2.33 5.95
N GLU A 104 14.35 -1.94 5.72
CA GLU A 104 15.06 -1.00 6.62
C GLU A 104 14.43 0.40 6.66
N ASP A 105 13.66 0.74 5.64
CA ASP A 105 13.25 2.09 5.26
C ASP A 105 11.73 2.17 4.96
N GLY A 106 10.97 1.17 5.41
CA GLY A 106 9.53 1.07 5.21
C GLY A 106 9.04 -0.38 5.08
N ALA A 107 8.23 -0.65 4.06
CA ALA A 107 7.77 -2.00 3.74
C ALA A 107 7.53 -2.23 2.24
N ALA A 108 7.83 -3.42 1.75
CA ALA A 108 7.47 -3.88 0.42
C ALA A 108 6.07 -4.50 0.45
N MET A 109 5.24 -4.19 -0.54
CA MET A 109 3.87 -4.67 -0.64
C MET A 109 3.67 -5.55 -1.88
N THR A 110 2.84 -6.57 -1.74
CA THR A 110 2.38 -7.39 -2.86
C THR A 110 0.90 -7.65 -2.71
N LEU A 111 0.14 -7.22 -3.72
CA LEU A 111 -1.30 -7.43 -3.83
C LEU A 111 -1.55 -8.52 -4.87
N GLU A 112 -2.13 -9.63 -4.46
CA GLU A 112 -2.70 -10.63 -5.38
C GLU A 112 -4.21 -10.49 -5.36
N ILE A 113 -4.80 -10.32 -6.55
CA ILE A 113 -6.23 -10.07 -6.68
C ILE A 113 -6.82 -10.92 -7.81
N THR A 114 -7.93 -11.56 -7.52
CA THR A 114 -8.71 -12.37 -8.47
C THR A 114 -10.06 -11.69 -8.70
N ASN A 115 -10.43 -11.50 -9.97
CA ASN A 115 -11.78 -11.05 -10.29
C ASN A 115 -12.78 -12.20 -10.10
N THR A 116 -13.49 -12.21 -8.98
CA THR A 116 -14.55 -13.18 -8.65
C THR A 116 -15.95 -12.69 -8.99
N THR A 117 -16.09 -11.52 -9.61
CA THR A 117 -17.40 -10.97 -9.96
C THR A 117 -17.99 -11.66 -11.19
N ASP A 118 -19.22 -11.28 -11.53
CA ASP A 118 -19.93 -11.75 -12.73
C ASP A 118 -19.58 -10.97 -14.01
N HIS A 119 -18.69 -9.97 -13.93
CA HIS A 119 -18.34 -9.08 -15.02
C HIS A 119 -16.83 -8.83 -15.12
N ASP A 120 -16.37 -8.39 -16.28
CA ASP A 120 -14.97 -7.98 -16.47
C ASP A 120 -14.74 -6.59 -15.85
N TRP A 121 -13.60 -6.42 -15.19
CA TRP A 121 -13.19 -5.11 -14.68
C TRP A 121 -12.58 -4.29 -15.82
N PRO A 122 -13.05 -3.05 -16.07
CA PRO A 122 -12.52 -2.20 -17.13
C PRO A 122 -11.07 -1.82 -16.85
N GLU A 123 -10.39 -1.25 -17.84
CA GLU A 123 -8.98 -0.88 -17.68
C GLU A 123 -8.76 0.11 -16.52
N ILE A 124 -9.71 1.00 -16.28
CA ILE A 124 -9.62 2.03 -15.24
C ILE A 124 -10.06 1.55 -13.86
N ALA A 125 -10.46 0.29 -13.70
CA ALA A 125 -10.91 -0.27 -12.43
C ALA A 125 -9.82 -0.14 -11.36
N ALA A 126 -10.15 0.41 -10.19
CA ALA A 126 -9.18 0.67 -9.12
C ALA A 126 -9.74 0.43 -7.72
N MET A 127 -8.82 0.20 -6.78
CA MET A 127 -9.11 0.12 -5.35
C MET A 127 -8.33 1.19 -4.62
N ILE A 128 -8.95 1.78 -3.59
CA ILE A 128 -8.36 2.85 -2.80
C ILE A 128 -7.89 2.26 -1.47
N PRO A 129 -6.57 2.11 -1.24
CA PRO A 129 -6.02 1.93 0.09
C PRO A 129 -6.02 3.25 0.86
N CYS A 130 -5.87 3.17 2.16
CA CYS A 130 -5.65 4.31 3.03
C CYS A 130 -4.28 4.22 3.69
N PHE A 131 -3.50 5.27 3.51
CA PHE A 131 -2.23 5.47 4.19
C PHE A 131 -2.30 6.76 4.99
N ASN A 132 -2.12 6.70 6.32
CA ASN A 132 -2.46 7.83 7.19
C ASN A 132 -1.54 7.89 8.41
N PRO A 133 -1.39 9.08 9.02
CA PRO A 133 -0.59 9.27 10.22
C PRO A 133 -1.30 8.79 11.51
N GLY A 134 -2.54 8.29 11.46
CA GLY A 134 -3.24 7.74 12.61
C GLY A 134 -4.68 8.22 12.76
N ASN A 135 -5.38 7.66 13.73
CA ASN A 135 -6.79 7.94 13.96
C ASN A 135 -7.01 9.24 14.74
N HIS A 136 -7.66 10.23 14.13
CA HIS A 136 -8.02 11.50 14.77
C HIS A 136 -8.88 11.35 16.04
N ALA A 137 -9.68 10.29 16.14
CA ALA A 137 -10.48 9.99 17.33
C ALA A 137 -9.64 9.40 18.49
N LYS A 138 -8.38 9.03 18.23
CA LYS A 138 -7.44 8.48 19.20
C LYS A 138 -6.09 9.23 19.10
N PRO A 139 -5.98 10.44 19.66
CA PRO A 139 -4.79 11.30 19.50
C PRO A 139 -3.45 10.65 19.86
N GLN A 140 -3.45 9.68 20.78
CA GLN A 140 -2.28 8.88 21.15
C GLN A 140 -1.79 7.94 20.03
N GLU A 141 -2.64 7.63 19.05
CA GLU A 141 -2.30 6.84 17.87
C GLU A 141 -1.81 7.74 16.71
N GLN A 142 -1.86 9.07 16.84
CA GLN A 142 -1.47 9.99 15.77
C GLN A 142 0.03 10.26 15.74
N ASN A 143 0.60 10.18 14.55
CA ASN A 143 1.93 10.68 14.24
C ASN A 143 1.87 12.17 13.91
N ARG A 144 2.13 13.01 14.92
CA ARG A 144 1.95 14.46 14.82
C ARG A 144 2.83 15.12 13.76
N ILE A 145 4.01 14.57 13.49
CA ILE A 145 4.95 15.17 12.53
C ILE A 145 4.47 15.06 11.07
N PHE A 146 3.50 14.18 10.79
CA PHE A 146 2.95 13.93 9.45
C PHE A 146 1.46 14.28 9.30
N LEU A 147 0.91 15.13 10.17
CA LEU A 147 -0.50 15.54 10.08
C LEU A 147 -0.75 16.45 8.88
N ASP A 148 0.22 17.30 8.53
CA ASP A 148 0.15 18.26 7.42
C ASP A 148 -1.14 19.10 7.46
N GLU A 149 -1.38 19.77 8.60
CA GLU A 149 -2.61 20.50 8.90
C GLU A 149 -2.88 21.63 7.90
N ASP A 150 -1.82 22.27 7.41
CA ASP A 150 -1.88 23.40 6.47
C ASP A 150 -1.71 22.98 5.00
N HIS A 151 -1.63 21.66 4.72
CA HIS A 151 -1.52 21.10 3.38
C HIS A 151 -0.29 21.59 2.59
N GLU A 152 0.85 21.72 3.28
CA GLU A 152 2.09 22.28 2.73
C GLU A 152 3.16 21.22 2.48
N HIS A 153 2.91 19.96 2.86
CA HIS A 153 3.91 18.91 2.87
C HIS A 153 3.53 17.63 2.15
N THR A 154 2.38 17.57 1.46
CA THR A 154 1.95 16.39 0.70
C THR A 154 2.10 16.59 -0.80
N TYR A 155 2.80 15.67 -1.45
CA TYR A 155 3.19 15.76 -2.85
C TYR A 155 2.75 14.51 -3.63
N PHE A 156 2.49 14.68 -4.92
CA PHE A 156 2.36 13.60 -5.89
C PHE A 156 3.41 13.77 -6.99
N LEU A 157 3.72 12.70 -7.72
CA LEU A 157 4.69 12.76 -8.82
C LEU A 157 4.00 13.19 -10.13
N ALA A 158 4.20 14.44 -10.53
CA ALA A 158 3.80 15.03 -11.81
C ALA A 158 4.89 14.81 -12.89
N VAL A 159 4.71 15.43 -14.07
CA VAL A 159 5.63 15.30 -15.22
C VAL A 159 7.04 15.84 -14.92
N ASP A 160 7.11 16.99 -14.22
CA ASP A 160 8.36 17.70 -13.96
C ASP A 160 8.98 17.35 -12.59
N GLY A 161 8.34 16.45 -11.83
CA GLY A 161 8.78 16.06 -10.49
C GLY A 161 7.66 16.06 -9.47
N LEU A 162 8.02 16.27 -8.20
CA LEU A 162 7.05 16.27 -7.10
C LEU A 162 6.29 17.59 -7.05
N ASP A 163 4.98 17.51 -7.27
CA ASP A 163 4.05 18.62 -7.19
C ASP A 163 3.32 18.61 -5.85
N LEU A 164 3.20 19.78 -5.23
CA LEU A 164 2.44 19.93 -4.01
C LEU A 164 0.93 19.77 -4.28
N ILE A 165 0.26 18.97 -3.45
CA ILE A 165 -1.21 18.92 -3.35
C ILE A 165 -1.65 20.14 -2.54
N LYS A 166 -1.61 21.29 -3.21
CA LYS A 166 -2.10 22.57 -2.74
C LYS A 166 -2.96 23.16 -3.85
N GLY A 167 -4.17 23.56 -3.51
CA GLY A 167 -5.14 24.06 -4.48
C GLY A 167 -6.39 24.57 -3.79
N GLN A 168 -7.31 25.12 -4.59
CA GLN A 168 -8.62 25.59 -4.12
C GLN A 168 -9.39 24.49 -3.36
N PHE A 169 -9.09 23.22 -3.68
CA PHE A 169 -9.62 22.06 -3.00
C PHE A 169 -8.47 21.13 -2.57
N PRO A 170 -8.10 21.10 -1.29
CA PRO A 170 -6.99 20.26 -0.82
C PRO A 170 -7.23 18.75 -1.01
N ARG A 171 -8.46 18.34 -1.32
CA ARG A 171 -8.84 16.94 -1.58
C ARG A 171 -8.98 16.63 -3.07
N GLU A 172 -8.36 17.42 -3.95
CA GLU A 172 -8.44 17.18 -5.38
C GLU A 172 -7.80 15.84 -5.77
N ILE A 173 -8.39 15.16 -6.75
CA ILE A 173 -7.90 13.92 -7.33
C ILE A 173 -7.01 14.26 -8.52
N HIS A 174 -5.76 13.80 -8.46
CA HIS A 174 -4.82 13.83 -9.57
C HIS A 174 -4.86 12.47 -10.27
N PHE A 175 -5.55 12.40 -11.41
CA PHE A 175 -5.62 11.15 -12.18
C PHE A 175 -4.30 10.82 -12.84
N ASN A 176 -4.08 9.52 -13.07
CA ASN A 176 -2.97 9.02 -13.86
C ASN A 176 -3.09 9.57 -15.29
N HIS A 177 -2.07 10.30 -15.74
CA HIS A 177 -2.03 10.93 -17.06
C HIS A 177 -2.40 9.96 -18.18
N LYS A 178 -1.84 8.75 -18.16
CA LYS A 178 -2.05 7.70 -19.18
C LYS A 178 -3.51 7.29 -19.28
N TYR A 179 -4.23 7.25 -18.15
CA TYR A 179 -5.61 6.77 -18.09
C TYR A 179 -6.65 7.89 -18.06
N ARG A 180 -6.23 9.17 -17.97
CA ARG A 180 -7.15 10.31 -17.99
C ARG A 180 -8.14 10.26 -19.17
N PRO A 181 -7.74 9.98 -20.43
CA PRO A 181 -8.70 9.91 -21.53
C PRO A 181 -9.80 8.88 -21.29
N ALA A 182 -9.45 7.66 -20.84
CA ALA A 182 -10.43 6.61 -20.55
C ALA A 182 -11.33 6.97 -19.35
N ILE A 183 -10.77 7.57 -18.31
CA ILE A 183 -11.50 8.07 -17.14
C ILE A 183 -12.50 9.15 -17.54
N MET A 184 -12.09 10.09 -18.39
CA MET A 184 -12.95 11.18 -18.85
C MET A 184 -14.00 10.72 -19.88
N ALA A 185 -13.70 9.66 -20.63
CA ALA A 185 -14.65 9.00 -21.51
C ALA A 185 -15.66 8.11 -20.76
N TRP A 186 -15.41 7.77 -19.50
CA TRP A 186 -16.35 7.01 -18.68
C TRP A 186 -17.64 7.79 -18.44
N GLN A 187 -18.73 7.40 -19.11
CA GLN A 187 -20.03 8.08 -19.03
C GLN A 187 -21.00 7.46 -18.03
N LYS A 188 -20.71 6.27 -17.48
CA LYS A 188 -21.65 5.62 -16.56
C LYS A 188 -21.76 6.46 -15.29
N GLU A 189 -22.98 6.77 -14.87
CA GLU A 189 -23.24 7.43 -13.58
C GLU A 189 -22.73 8.87 -13.45
N ARG A 190 -22.44 9.55 -14.56
CA ARG A 190 -22.22 11.02 -14.51
C ARG A 190 -23.52 11.76 -14.24
N LYS A 191 -23.43 12.82 -13.43
CA LYS A 191 -24.51 13.79 -13.24
C LYS A 191 -24.05 15.14 -13.77
N ASP A 192 -24.78 15.70 -14.74
CA ASP A 192 -24.48 16.99 -15.37
C ASP A 192 -23.04 17.07 -15.91
N GLY A 193 -22.56 15.96 -16.50
CA GLY A 193 -21.20 15.85 -17.05
C GLY A 193 -20.08 15.67 -16.03
N LYS A 194 -20.39 15.64 -14.72
CA LYS A 194 -19.43 15.46 -13.63
C LYS A 194 -19.52 14.06 -13.03
N PHE A 195 -18.42 13.57 -12.45
CA PHE A 195 -18.44 12.36 -11.63
C PHE A 195 -19.34 12.56 -10.41
N VAL A 196 -20.09 11.54 -9.99
CA VAL A 196 -20.98 11.63 -8.80
C VAL A 196 -20.24 11.98 -7.51
N PHE A 197 -18.93 11.69 -7.43
CA PHE A 197 -18.10 12.01 -6.28
C PHE A 197 -17.45 13.41 -6.37
N SER A 198 -17.71 14.20 -7.41
CA SER A 198 -16.99 15.47 -7.67
C SER A 198 -17.11 16.52 -6.55
N GLU A 199 -18.21 16.51 -5.79
CA GLU A 199 -18.38 17.40 -4.63
C GLU A 199 -17.53 16.96 -3.44
N LYS A 200 -17.44 15.65 -3.21
CA LYS A 200 -16.62 15.07 -2.14
C LYS A 200 -15.14 15.18 -2.49
N TRP A 201 -14.81 14.89 -3.74
CA TRP A 201 -13.47 14.75 -4.28
C TRP A 201 -13.39 15.40 -5.67
N PRO A 202 -13.07 16.70 -5.73
CA PRO A 202 -12.96 17.41 -6.99
C PRO A 202 -11.82 16.85 -7.83
N THR A 203 -11.94 16.91 -9.15
CA THR A 203 -10.87 16.49 -10.07
C THR A 203 -9.93 17.65 -10.34
N SER A 204 -8.61 17.41 -10.24
CA SER A 204 -7.60 18.38 -10.65
C SER A 204 -7.44 18.41 -12.17
N SER A 205 -6.99 19.54 -12.72
CA SER A 205 -6.47 19.59 -14.09
C SER A 205 -5.04 19.02 -14.18
N ARG A 206 -4.33 18.91 -13.06
CA ARG A 206 -2.97 18.36 -13.00
C ARG A 206 -3.00 16.85 -12.87
N ASP A 207 -2.12 16.19 -13.61
CA ASP A 207 -2.03 14.72 -13.65
C ASP A 207 -0.86 14.18 -12.85
N ALA A 208 -1.09 13.04 -12.23
CA ALA A 208 -0.03 12.20 -11.70
C ALA A 208 0.57 11.36 -12.83
N TYR A 209 1.89 11.32 -12.93
CA TYR A 209 2.63 10.59 -13.95
C TYR A 209 3.15 9.24 -13.47
N ALA A 210 3.30 9.09 -12.16
CA ALA A 210 3.72 7.85 -11.55
C ALA A 210 3.00 7.64 -10.21
N GLY A 211 2.92 6.38 -9.80
CA GLY A 211 2.17 5.96 -8.63
C GLY A 211 2.96 6.21 -7.35
N LEU A 212 3.19 7.48 -7.00
CA LEU A 212 3.88 7.90 -5.79
C LEU A 212 3.13 9.06 -5.12
N LEU A 213 2.83 8.89 -3.83
CA LEU A 213 2.42 9.94 -2.91
C LEU A 213 3.45 10.05 -1.78
N VAL A 214 3.82 11.27 -1.44
CA VAL A 214 4.86 11.57 -0.45
C VAL A 214 4.36 12.62 0.52
N ARG A 215 4.73 12.50 1.80
CA ARG A 215 4.54 13.54 2.80
C ARG A 215 5.81 13.76 3.61
N GLU A 216 6.29 14.99 3.63
CA GLU A 216 7.40 15.40 4.50
C GLU A 216 6.88 15.71 5.91
N SER A 217 7.74 15.56 6.91
CA SER A 217 7.48 16.09 8.24
C SER A 217 7.55 17.62 8.21
N GLU A 218 6.89 18.28 9.18
CA GLU A 218 6.92 19.74 9.32
C GLU A 218 8.36 20.30 9.40
N ASP A 219 9.25 19.58 10.09
CA ASP A 219 10.67 19.93 10.21
C ASP A 219 11.55 19.47 9.04
N ARG A 220 10.95 18.83 8.02
CA ARG A 220 11.58 18.31 6.79
C ARG A 220 12.72 17.31 7.02
N LYS A 221 12.77 16.67 8.18
CA LYS A 221 13.79 15.66 8.50
C LYS A 221 13.34 14.24 8.18
N TRP A 222 12.04 14.04 8.03
CA TRP A 222 11.44 12.73 7.80
C TRP A 222 10.47 12.79 6.63
N THR A 223 10.31 11.66 5.98
CA THR A 223 9.39 11.51 4.87
C THR A 223 8.66 10.18 4.99
N MET A 224 7.34 10.21 4.80
CA MET A 224 6.54 9.01 4.56
C MET A 224 6.06 8.99 3.11
N GLY A 225 5.93 7.81 2.52
CA GLY A 225 5.43 7.68 1.15
C GLY A 225 4.72 6.36 0.91
N ILE A 226 3.88 6.34 -0.11
CA ILE A 226 3.24 5.12 -0.63
C ILE A 226 3.35 5.11 -2.15
N ALA A 227 3.64 3.93 -2.70
CA ALA A 227 3.77 3.72 -4.13
C ALA A 227 3.13 2.42 -4.61
N TRP A 228 2.72 2.42 -5.88
CA TRP A 228 2.21 1.26 -6.62
C TRP A 228 2.75 1.30 -8.05
N GLU A 229 3.15 0.15 -8.59
CA GLU A 229 3.54 0.05 -10.01
C GLU A 229 2.35 0.30 -10.96
N SER A 230 1.13 0.02 -10.50
CA SER A 230 -0.11 0.20 -11.27
C SER A 230 -1.10 1.03 -10.47
N PHE A 231 -1.42 2.24 -10.94
CA PHE A 231 -2.26 3.19 -10.21
C PHE A 231 -3.22 3.97 -11.12
N ILE A 232 -4.31 4.49 -10.56
CA ILE A 232 -5.31 5.32 -11.26
C ILE A 232 -5.31 6.77 -10.79
N SER A 233 -5.07 7.02 -9.51
CA SER A 233 -5.13 8.39 -8.99
C SER A 233 -4.36 8.56 -7.71
N ALA A 234 -3.95 9.80 -7.46
CA ALA A 234 -3.35 10.27 -6.22
C ALA A 234 -4.24 11.33 -5.58
N GLN A 235 -4.45 11.25 -4.27
CA GLN A 235 -5.25 12.19 -3.49
C GLN A 235 -4.72 12.28 -2.06
N GLY A 236 -4.64 13.50 -1.52
CA GLY A 236 -4.28 13.76 -0.11
C GLY A 236 -5.42 14.32 0.73
N HIS A 237 -5.10 14.65 1.98
CA HIS A 237 -5.89 15.55 2.85
C HIS A 237 -7.33 15.11 3.14
N ASN A 238 -7.57 13.81 3.16
CA ASN A 238 -8.85 13.26 3.59
C ASN A 238 -9.05 13.44 5.11
N PRO A 239 -10.25 13.24 5.68
CA PRO A 239 -10.54 13.62 7.07
C PRO A 239 -9.59 13.06 8.14
N TRP A 240 -8.94 11.90 7.93
CA TRP A 240 -7.91 11.38 8.86
C TRP A 240 -6.49 11.71 8.39
N LYS A 241 -6.34 12.82 7.66
CA LYS A 241 -5.12 13.24 6.99
C LYS A 241 -4.57 12.15 6.05
N CYS A 242 -5.46 11.36 5.46
CA CYS A 242 -5.07 10.21 4.64
C CYS A 242 -4.51 10.64 3.29
N MET A 243 -3.56 9.84 2.83
CA MET A 243 -3.10 9.75 1.45
C MET A 243 -3.74 8.51 0.80
N HIS A 244 -4.45 8.73 -0.29
CA HIS A 244 -5.10 7.71 -1.11
C HIS A 244 -4.42 7.65 -2.46
N LEU A 245 -3.57 6.63 -2.65
CA LEU A 245 -3.00 6.28 -3.94
C LEU A 245 -3.74 5.05 -4.48
N SER A 246 -4.70 5.28 -5.38
CA SER A 246 -5.58 4.25 -5.91
C SER A 246 -4.79 3.26 -6.76
N VAL A 247 -4.77 1.99 -6.36
CA VAL A 247 -4.11 0.92 -7.13
C VAL A 247 -5.01 0.48 -8.28
N ARG A 248 -4.46 0.43 -9.51
CA ARG A 248 -5.20 0.01 -10.70
C ARG A 248 -5.32 -1.50 -10.72
N VAL A 249 -6.52 -2.02 -10.48
CA VAL A 249 -6.80 -3.46 -10.51
C VAL A 249 -7.28 -3.96 -11.87
N GLY A 250 -7.67 -3.06 -12.77
CA GLY A 250 -8.06 -3.35 -14.14
C GLY A 250 -6.93 -3.33 -15.19
N PRO A 251 -7.22 -3.73 -16.44
CA PRO A 251 -8.36 -4.57 -16.79
C PRO A 251 -8.15 -5.97 -16.21
N LEU A 252 -9.23 -6.62 -15.79
CA LEU A 252 -9.15 -7.99 -15.25
C LEU A 252 -10.40 -8.77 -15.62
N LYS A 253 -10.24 -9.77 -16.50
CA LYS A 253 -11.36 -10.64 -16.91
C LYS A 253 -11.85 -11.50 -15.74
N LYS A 254 -13.12 -11.88 -15.78
CA LYS A 254 -13.71 -12.81 -14.81
C LYS A 254 -12.85 -14.06 -14.63
N GLY A 255 -12.63 -14.44 -13.37
CA GLY A 255 -11.84 -15.60 -12.96
C GLY A 255 -10.33 -15.46 -13.16
N ARG A 256 -9.83 -14.30 -13.59
CA ARG A 256 -8.39 -14.06 -13.74
C ARG A 256 -7.81 -13.43 -12.48
N THR A 257 -6.58 -13.82 -12.21
CA THR A 257 -5.75 -13.28 -11.12
C THR A 257 -4.66 -12.38 -11.70
N LYS A 258 -4.30 -11.34 -10.96
CA LYS A 258 -3.10 -10.56 -11.21
C LYS A 258 -2.39 -10.21 -9.91
N THR A 259 -1.10 -9.93 -10.02
CA THR A 259 -0.25 -9.46 -8.93
C THR A 259 0.14 -8.02 -9.20
N ILE A 260 0.17 -7.18 -8.16
CA ILE A 260 0.60 -5.78 -8.22
C ILE A 260 1.59 -5.54 -7.10
N HIS A 261 2.72 -4.93 -7.43
CA HIS A 261 3.75 -4.54 -6.47
C HIS A 261 3.58 -3.10 -6.00
N GLY A 262 3.89 -2.87 -4.73
CA GLY A 262 3.84 -1.55 -4.11
C GLY A 262 4.87 -1.39 -3.01
N ARG A 263 4.94 -0.18 -2.47
CA ARG A 263 5.92 0.20 -1.46
C ARG A 263 5.35 1.19 -0.45
N ILE A 264 5.74 1.03 0.80
CA ILE A 264 5.62 2.06 1.84
C ILE A 264 7.04 2.53 2.15
N TYR A 265 7.23 3.84 2.19
CA TYR A 265 8.47 4.52 2.58
C TYR A 265 8.29 5.18 3.94
N LEU A 266 9.26 5.02 4.82
CA LEU A 266 9.43 5.71 6.09
C LEU A 266 10.92 6.03 6.23
N LEU A 267 11.28 7.23 5.78
CA LEU A 267 12.67 7.63 5.55
C LEU A 267 13.07 8.79 6.46
N LYS A 268 14.34 8.77 6.88
CA LYS A 268 15.01 10.00 7.27
C LYS A 268 15.49 10.71 6.00
N GLY A 269 15.10 11.97 5.84
CA GLY A 269 15.41 12.75 4.65
C GLY A 269 14.19 13.45 4.06
N SER A 270 14.39 14.01 2.88
CA SER A 270 13.41 14.82 2.17
C SER A 270 12.55 13.99 1.22
N LYS A 271 11.51 14.62 0.65
CA LYS A 271 10.70 14.02 -0.43
C LYS A 271 11.52 13.64 -1.65
N GLU A 272 12.60 14.36 -1.94
CA GLU A 272 13.51 14.05 -3.04
C GLU A 272 14.30 12.76 -2.76
N ASP A 273 14.63 12.47 -1.49
CA ASP A 273 15.19 11.18 -1.10
C ASP A 273 14.19 10.06 -1.34
N CYS A 274 12.92 10.26 -0.97
CA CYS A 274 11.85 9.30 -1.25
C CYS A 274 11.64 9.08 -2.76
N LEU A 275 11.69 10.14 -3.57
CA LEU A 275 11.61 10.03 -5.03
C LEU A 275 12.78 9.21 -5.61
N ARG A 276 13.98 9.36 -5.06
CA ARG A 276 15.15 8.60 -5.49
C ARG A 276 15.00 7.12 -5.16
N GLU A 277 14.52 6.76 -3.96
CA GLU A 277 14.25 5.36 -3.62
C GLU A 277 13.12 4.78 -4.47
N PHE A 278 12.04 5.54 -4.72
CA PHE A 278 10.99 5.18 -5.66
C PHE A 278 11.54 4.85 -7.06
N ARG A 279 12.41 5.70 -7.59
CA ARG A 279 13.03 5.45 -8.90
C ARG A 279 13.89 4.20 -8.92
N LYS A 280 14.54 3.82 -7.81
CA LYS A 280 15.30 2.56 -7.75
C LYS A 280 14.39 1.34 -7.70
N ASP A 281 13.32 1.42 -6.91
CA ASP A 281 12.38 0.32 -6.70
C ASP A 281 11.52 0.02 -7.95
N PHE A 282 11.23 1.04 -8.76
CA PHE A 282 10.34 0.96 -9.93
C PHE A 282 11.00 1.39 -11.25
N ALA A 283 12.34 1.42 -11.32
CA ALA A 283 13.05 1.60 -12.58
C ALA A 283 12.80 0.39 -13.49
N GLU A 284 12.22 0.63 -14.67
CA GLU A 284 12.23 -0.29 -15.81
C GLU A 284 13.49 -0.09 -16.66
#